data_AF-A0A4Q7J475-F1
#
_entry.id   AF-A0A4Q7J475-F1
#
_cell.length_a   1.000
_cell.length_b   1.000
_cell.length_c   1.000
_cell.angle_alpha   90.00
_cell.angle_beta   90.00
_cell.angle_gamma   90.00
#
_symmetry.space_group_name_H-M   'P 1'
#
loop_
_entity.id
_entity.type
_entity.pdbx_description
1 polymer ?
#
loop_
_entity_poly.entity_id
_entity_poly.type
_entity_poly.pdbx_seq_one_letter_code
_entity_poly.pdbx_strand_id
1 'polypeptide(L)'
;MDGVADGVVYGDAADLVVSWQAADATSGVGTVAATLDGAEITSGTYLPLYRLPLGFHRLSVAATDLAGNRTEQTLEFATHTSTREISLLLQRFRATSRLSLPAYTRLTEQLAVVRLAEADGDDERALAECLVFQTLAADAVLVPDADVRSVLVRDAGVVAGRIEGR
;
A
#
# COMPACT_ATOMS: atom_id res chain seq x y z
N MET A 1 -18.77 5.48 -7.48
CA MET A 1 -17.50 4.74 -7.55
C MET A 1 -17.51 3.73 -6.42
N ASP A 2 -16.94 2.55 -6.64
CA ASP A 2 -16.94 1.44 -5.69
C ASP A 2 -15.51 0.92 -5.48
N GLY A 3 -15.28 0.32 -4.31
CA GLY A 3 -14.01 -0.30 -3.92
C GLY A 3 -12.95 0.64 -3.36
N VAL A 4 -13.22 1.94 -3.31
CA VAL A 4 -12.46 2.97 -2.57
C VAL A 4 -13.46 3.87 -1.86
N ALA A 5 -13.21 4.21 -0.61
CA ALA A 5 -14.04 5.13 0.17
C ALA A 5 -13.29 6.42 0.48
N ASP A 6 -14.00 7.54 0.38
CA ASP A 6 -13.45 8.88 0.64
C ASP A 6 -13.04 9.07 2.10
N GLY A 7 -11.88 9.68 2.32
CA GLY A 7 -11.31 9.95 3.64
C GLY A 7 -10.80 8.72 4.40
N VAL A 8 -10.83 7.53 3.81
CA VAL A 8 -10.40 6.29 4.50
C VAL A 8 -8.89 6.12 4.45
N VAL A 9 -8.32 5.69 5.57
CA VAL A 9 -6.91 5.26 5.64
C VAL A 9 -6.86 3.73 5.61
N TYR A 10 -6.20 3.19 4.61
CA TYR A 10 -6.02 1.75 4.43
C TYR A 10 -4.61 1.32 4.87
N GLY A 11 -4.53 0.14 5.47
CA GLY A 11 -3.25 -0.55 5.63
C GLY A 11 -2.72 -1.00 4.27
N ASP A 12 -1.43 -0.80 4.03
CA ASP A 12 -0.83 -1.05 2.72
C ASP A 12 -0.73 -2.55 2.36
N ALA A 13 -0.96 -3.46 3.31
CA ALA A 13 -1.09 -4.89 3.02
C ALA A 13 -2.39 -5.24 2.27
N ALA A 14 -3.38 -4.34 2.28
CA ALA A 14 -4.70 -4.57 1.69
C ALA A 14 -4.70 -4.49 0.15
N ASP A 15 -5.80 -4.96 -0.43
CA ASP A 15 -6.11 -4.91 -1.84
C ASP A 15 -7.44 -4.21 -2.06
N LEU A 16 -7.51 -3.36 -3.08
CA LEU A 16 -8.75 -2.73 -3.53
C LEU A 16 -9.08 -3.17 -4.96
N VAL A 17 -10.36 -3.14 -5.32
CA VAL A 17 -10.81 -3.27 -6.72
C VAL A 17 -11.57 -2.00 -7.06
N VAL A 18 -10.93 -1.09 -7.77
CA VAL A 18 -11.49 0.24 -8.04
C VAL A 18 -12.39 0.16 -9.26
N SER A 19 -13.66 0.56 -9.12
CA SER A 19 -14.61 0.55 -10.23
C SER A 19 -15.57 1.74 -10.20
N TRP A 20 -16.13 2.06 -11.36
CA TRP A 20 -17.11 3.13 -11.54
C TRP A 20 -18.00 2.84 -12.73
N GLN A 21 -19.13 3.55 -12.74
CA GLN A 21 -20.11 3.55 -13.82
C GLN A 21 -20.52 4.98 -14.13
N ALA A 22 -20.82 5.26 -15.40
CA ALA A 22 -21.39 6.52 -15.86
C ALA A 22 -22.69 6.21 -16.61
N ALA A 23 -23.70 7.08 -16.42
CA ALA A 23 -24.98 6.98 -17.10
C ALA A 23 -25.48 8.38 -17.44
N ASP A 24 -26.00 8.55 -18.66
CA ASP A 24 -26.75 9.73 -19.09
C ASP A 24 -27.94 9.27 -19.93
N ALA A 25 -29.15 9.67 -19.54
CA ALA A 25 -30.40 9.25 -20.18
C ALA A 25 -30.81 10.16 -21.36
N THR A 26 -30.18 11.32 -21.51
CA THR A 26 -30.60 12.33 -22.50
C THR A 26 -29.79 12.24 -23.79
N SER A 27 -28.47 12.40 -23.69
CA SER A 27 -27.54 12.42 -24.82
C SER A 27 -26.71 11.14 -24.92
N GLY A 28 -26.59 10.39 -23.83
CA GLY A 28 -25.77 9.19 -23.73
C GLY A 28 -24.33 9.50 -23.32
N VAL A 29 -23.63 8.50 -22.78
CA VAL A 29 -22.24 8.64 -22.34
C VAL A 29 -21.29 8.58 -23.54
N GLY A 30 -20.43 9.58 -23.68
CA GLY A 30 -19.39 9.63 -24.70
C GLY A 30 -18.10 8.96 -24.24
N THR A 31 -17.33 9.65 -23.38
CA THR A 31 -16.06 9.14 -22.84
C THR A 31 -16.06 9.09 -21.33
N VAL A 32 -15.33 8.14 -20.76
CA VAL A 32 -15.04 8.06 -19.33
C VAL A 32 -13.54 7.81 -19.16
N ALA A 33 -12.90 8.66 -18.37
CA ALA A 33 -11.48 8.56 -18.05
C ALA A 33 -11.30 8.64 -16.53
N ALA A 34 -10.30 7.93 -16.01
CA ALA A 34 -9.97 7.98 -14.60
C ALA A 34 -8.47 8.02 -14.39
N THR A 35 -8.06 8.67 -13.31
CA THR A 35 -6.66 8.74 -12.90
C THR A 35 -6.52 8.47 -11.41
N LEU A 36 -5.47 7.75 -11.03
CA LEU A 36 -4.98 7.60 -9.67
C LEU A 36 -3.64 8.32 -9.58
N ASP A 37 -3.55 9.37 -8.76
CA ASP A 37 -2.36 10.22 -8.62
C ASP A 37 -1.85 10.77 -9.96
N GLY A 38 -2.78 11.04 -10.89
CA GLY A 38 -2.50 11.51 -12.24
C GLY A 38 -2.12 10.43 -13.25
N ALA A 39 -1.95 9.18 -12.83
CA ALA A 39 -1.76 8.04 -13.75
C ALA A 39 -3.10 7.44 -14.18
N GLU A 40 -3.28 7.17 -15.47
CA GLU A 40 -4.52 6.59 -15.98
C GLU A 40 -4.80 5.20 -15.39
N ILE A 41 -6.06 4.95 -15.02
CA ILE A 41 -6.53 3.64 -14.57
C ILE A 41 -7.85 3.27 -15.25
N THR A 42 -8.13 1.97 -15.35
CA THR A 42 -9.38 1.46 -15.93
C THR A 42 -10.33 0.95 -14.86
N SER A 43 -11.63 1.00 -15.13
CA SER A 43 -12.66 0.50 -14.20
C SER A 43 -12.47 -1.01 -14.00
N GLY A 44 -12.52 -1.47 -12.75
CA GLY A 44 -12.23 -2.85 -12.36
C GLY A 44 -10.75 -3.14 -12.10
N THR A 45 -9.88 -2.12 -12.04
CA THR A 45 -8.46 -2.31 -11.73
C THR A 45 -8.28 -2.92 -10.34
N TYR A 46 -7.59 -4.07 -10.26
CA TYR A 46 -7.09 -4.64 -9.01
C TYR A 46 -5.84 -3.89 -8.56
N LEU A 47 -5.90 -3.36 -7.34
CA LEU A 47 -4.92 -2.43 -6.80
C LEU A 47 -4.36 -2.97 -5.47
N PRO A 48 -3.19 -3.64 -5.50
CA PRO A 48 -2.48 -4.00 -4.28
C PRO A 48 -1.81 -2.77 -3.69
N LEU A 49 -2.24 -2.36 -2.49
CA LEU A 49 -1.88 -1.05 -1.93
C LEU A 49 -0.40 -0.90 -1.60
N TYR A 50 0.31 -1.99 -1.32
CA TYR A 50 1.75 -1.96 -1.08
C TYR A 50 2.56 -1.46 -2.30
N ARG A 51 1.96 -1.43 -3.50
CA ARG A 51 2.60 -0.89 -4.71
C ARG A 51 2.43 0.63 -4.87
N LEU A 52 1.59 1.24 -4.05
CA LEU A 52 1.46 2.70 -4.01
C LEU A 52 2.50 3.30 -3.05
N PRO A 53 2.90 4.57 -3.26
CA PRO A 53 3.58 5.33 -2.23
C PRO A 53 2.74 5.36 -0.95
N LEU A 54 3.37 5.39 0.23
CA LEU A 54 2.62 5.58 1.47
C LEU A 54 2.16 7.05 1.57
N GLY A 55 0.95 7.29 2.08
CA GLY A 55 0.39 8.63 2.25
C GLY A 55 -0.90 8.84 1.46
N PHE A 56 -1.17 10.10 1.10
CA PHE A 56 -2.42 10.47 0.42
C PHE A 56 -2.41 10.12 -1.07
N HIS A 57 -3.58 9.67 -1.53
CA HIS A 57 -3.87 9.34 -2.91
C HIS A 57 -5.15 10.01 -3.36
N ARG A 58 -5.20 10.37 -4.64
CA ARG A 58 -6.37 10.99 -5.25
C ARG A 58 -6.83 10.21 -6.48
N LEU A 59 -8.05 9.70 -6.41
CA LEU A 59 -8.75 9.07 -7.52
C LEU A 59 -9.71 10.10 -8.13
N SER A 60 -9.52 10.45 -9.40
CA SER A 60 -10.47 11.27 -10.17
C SER A 60 -11.06 10.46 -11.31
N VAL A 61 -12.38 10.56 -11.50
CA VAL A 61 -13.12 9.98 -12.62
C VAL A 61 -13.89 11.10 -13.30
N ALA A 62 -13.66 11.30 -14.59
CA ALA A 62 -14.37 12.25 -15.42
C ALA A 62 -15.15 11.53 -16.52
N ALA A 63 -16.41 11.95 -16.72
CA ALA A 63 -17.25 11.49 -17.82
C ALA A 63 -17.67 12.69 -18.68
N THR A 64 -17.64 12.51 -19.99
CA THR A 64 -18.14 13.48 -20.97
C THR A 64 -19.23 12.83 -21.79
N ASP A 65 -20.39 13.48 -21.89
CA ASP A 65 -21.52 12.99 -22.70
C ASP A 65 -21.33 13.28 -24.19
N LEU A 66 -22.22 12.77 -25.05
CA LEU A 66 -22.15 13.01 -26.50
C LEU A 66 -22.45 14.46 -26.91
N ALA A 67 -23.05 15.25 -26.02
CA ALA A 67 -23.26 16.69 -26.21
C ALA A 67 -22.06 17.54 -25.74
N GLY A 68 -21.02 16.93 -25.17
CA GLY A 68 -19.82 17.59 -24.70
C GLY A 68 -19.89 18.08 -23.25
N ASN A 69 -20.94 17.76 -22.49
CA ASN A 69 -21.01 18.09 -21.07
C ASN A 69 -20.09 17.18 -20.27
N ARG A 70 -19.23 17.77 -19.43
CA ARG A 70 -18.25 17.05 -18.61
C ARG A 70 -18.63 17.11 -17.13
N THR A 71 -18.62 15.97 -16.46
CA THR A 71 -18.76 15.84 -15.01
C THR A 71 -17.54 15.11 -14.44
N GLU A 72 -17.08 15.52 -13.26
CA GLU A 72 -15.93 14.92 -12.58
C GLU A 72 -16.31 14.60 -11.12
N GLN A 73 -15.87 13.44 -10.65
CA GLN A 73 -15.94 13.05 -9.24
C GLN A 73 -14.53 12.67 -8.76
N THR A 74 -14.22 13.05 -7.53
CA THR A 74 -12.92 12.82 -6.91
C THR A 74 -13.12 12.18 -5.54
N LEU A 75 -12.27 11.21 -5.22
CA LEU A 75 -12.16 10.60 -3.89
C LEU A 75 -10.70 10.68 -3.43
N GLU A 76 -10.51 10.96 -2.15
CA GLU A 76 -9.21 10.97 -1.52
C GLU A 76 -9.13 9.83 -0.50
N PHE A 77 -8.02 9.10 -0.47
CA PHE A 77 -7.76 8.08 0.54
C PHE A 77 -6.29 8.12 0.92
N ALA A 78 -5.91 7.41 1.98
CA ALA A 78 -4.51 7.29 2.34
C ALA A 78 -4.09 5.84 2.55
N THR A 79 -2.82 5.56 2.33
CA THR A 79 -2.18 4.29 2.69
C THR A 79 -1.24 4.50 3.87
N HIS A 80 -1.21 3.53 4.78
CA HIS A 80 -0.27 3.53 5.90
C HIS A 80 0.34 2.14 6.06
N THR A 81 1.53 2.10 6.66
CA THR A 81 2.14 0.86 7.13
C THR A 81 2.21 0.81 8.66
N SER A 82 2.55 -0.35 9.21
CA SER A 82 2.83 -0.60 10.63
C SER A 82 3.53 -1.96 10.78
N THR A 83 4.03 -2.31 11.98
CA THR A 83 4.54 -3.67 12.23
C THR A 83 3.50 -4.77 11.97
N ARG A 84 2.20 -4.46 12.11
CA ARG A 84 1.11 -5.36 11.70
C ARG A 84 1.03 -5.51 10.19
N GLU A 85 1.08 -4.42 9.43
CA GLU A 85 1.00 -4.47 7.96
C GLU A 85 2.20 -5.21 7.36
N ILE A 86 3.41 -4.96 7.88
CA ILE A 86 4.62 -5.71 7.49
C ILE A 86 4.41 -7.21 7.71
N SER A 87 3.81 -7.63 8.85
CA SER A 87 3.54 -9.04 9.10
C SER A 87 2.55 -9.68 8.12
N LEU A 88 1.55 -8.92 7.68
CA LEU A 88 0.58 -9.35 6.66
C LEU A 88 1.25 -9.45 5.28
N LEU A 89 2.13 -8.52 4.95
CA LEU A 89 2.92 -8.56 3.71
C LEU A 89 3.89 -9.73 3.68
N LEU A 90 4.59 -10.03 4.78
CA LEU A 90 5.44 -11.22 4.89
C LEU A 90 4.64 -12.51 4.62
N GLN A 91 3.46 -12.65 5.22
CA GLN A 91 2.56 -13.79 4.98
C GLN A 91 2.12 -13.86 3.51
N ARG A 92 1.74 -12.71 2.92
CA ARG A 92 1.34 -12.60 1.53
C ARG A 92 2.46 -12.99 0.57
N PHE A 93 3.67 -12.46 0.76
CA PHE A 93 4.82 -12.77 -0.09
C PHE A 93 5.25 -14.24 0.08
N ARG A 94 5.10 -14.82 1.27
CA ARG A 94 5.30 -16.25 1.47
C ARG A 94 4.26 -17.09 0.74
N ALA A 95 2.98 -16.73 0.86
CA ALA A 95 1.86 -17.45 0.22
C ALA A 95 1.92 -17.40 -1.32
N THR A 96 2.45 -16.29 -1.86
CA THR A 96 2.66 -16.10 -3.32
C THR A 96 4.02 -16.61 -3.81
N SER A 97 4.78 -17.30 -2.96
CA SER A 97 6.13 -17.83 -3.27
C SER A 97 7.17 -16.78 -3.70
N ARG A 98 6.91 -15.50 -3.40
CA ARG A 98 7.83 -14.38 -3.61
C ARG A 98 8.81 -14.19 -2.45
N LEU A 99 8.55 -14.88 -1.33
CA LEU A 99 9.43 -14.97 -0.18
C LEU A 99 9.67 -16.44 0.18
N SER A 100 10.94 -16.84 0.30
CA SER A 100 11.32 -18.20 0.68
C SER A 100 10.96 -18.48 2.14
N LEU A 101 10.82 -19.76 2.53
CA LEU A 101 10.58 -20.12 3.93
C LEU A 101 11.69 -19.62 4.88
N PRO A 102 13.00 -19.79 4.56
CA PRO A 102 14.06 -19.25 5.42
C PRO A 102 13.99 -17.72 5.59
N ALA A 103 13.69 -16.99 4.52
CA ALA A 103 13.55 -15.54 4.57
C ALA A 103 12.33 -15.12 5.42
N TYR A 104 11.19 -15.78 5.20
CA TYR A 104 9.99 -15.55 5.99
C TYR A 104 10.21 -15.78 7.48
N THR A 105 10.85 -16.88 7.88
CA THR A 105 11.16 -17.18 9.28
C THR A 105 12.04 -16.10 9.90
N ARG A 106 13.18 -15.78 9.27
CA ARG A 106 14.11 -14.77 9.81
C ARG A 106 13.48 -13.38 9.94
N LEU A 107 12.74 -12.94 8.92
CA LEU A 107 12.08 -11.62 8.95
C LEU A 107 10.96 -11.58 9.98
N THR A 108 10.20 -12.66 10.13
CA THR A 108 9.11 -12.73 11.15
C THR A 108 9.68 -12.74 12.56
N GLU A 109 10.77 -13.48 12.79
CA GLU A 109 11.47 -13.49 14.09
C GLU A 109 12.00 -12.10 14.42
N GLN A 110 12.67 -11.42 13.48
CA GLN A 110 13.17 -10.06 13.70
C GLN A 110 12.04 -9.07 13.95
N LEU A 111 10.94 -9.16 13.19
CA LEU A 111 9.77 -8.31 13.40
C LEU A 111 9.12 -8.55 14.77
N ALA A 112 9.19 -9.77 15.31
CA ALA A 112 8.73 -10.05 16.67
C ALA A 112 9.59 -9.35 17.73
N VAL A 113 10.90 -9.24 17.51
CA VAL A 113 11.80 -8.48 18.41
C VAL A 113 11.45 -6.99 18.39
N VAL A 114 11.21 -6.40 17.22
CA VAL A 114 10.72 -5.02 17.09
C VAL A 114 9.44 -4.82 17.91
N ARG A 115 8.45 -5.69 17.72
CA ARG A 115 7.14 -5.57 18.39
C ARG A 115 7.24 -5.76 19.90
N LEU A 116 8.19 -6.56 20.38
CA LEU A 116 8.47 -6.70 21.80
C LEU A 116 9.02 -5.39 22.37
N ALA A 117 9.99 -4.78 21.71
CA ALA A 117 10.54 -3.48 22.13
C ALA A 117 9.46 -2.36 22.09
N GLU A 118 8.62 -2.31 21.04
CA GLU A 118 7.47 -1.39 20.98
C GLU A 118 6.49 -1.61 22.15
N ALA A 119 6.22 -2.86 22.52
CA ALA A 119 5.31 -3.20 23.61
C ALA A 119 5.89 -2.83 25.00
N ASP A 120 7.21 -2.92 25.14
CA ASP A 120 7.94 -2.53 26.35
C ASP A 120 8.14 -1.01 26.45
N GLY A 121 7.83 -0.25 25.38
CA GLY A 121 8.07 1.20 25.30
C GLY A 121 9.55 1.57 25.18
N ASP A 122 10.39 0.63 24.76
CA ASP A 122 11.83 0.81 24.57
C ASP A 122 12.08 1.31 23.14
N ASP A 123 11.91 2.60 22.92
CA ASP A 123 12.02 3.24 21.61
C ASP A 123 13.43 3.10 21.00
N GLU A 124 14.49 3.18 21.83
CA GLU A 124 15.87 3.00 21.37
C GLU A 124 16.08 1.60 20.80
N ARG A 125 15.60 0.58 21.53
CA ARG A 125 15.64 -0.79 21.06
C ARG A 125 14.72 -1.01 19.86
N ALA A 126 13.50 -0.49 19.87
CA ALA A 126 12.56 -0.65 18.76
C ALA A 126 13.13 -0.08 17.46
N LEU A 127 13.78 1.08 17.53
CA LEU A 127 14.49 1.68 16.41
C LEU A 127 15.66 0.82 15.95
N ALA A 128 16.55 0.41 16.87
CA ALA A 128 17.70 -0.43 16.54
C ALA A 128 17.28 -1.74 15.84
N GLU A 129 16.25 -2.40 16.36
CA GLU A 129 15.74 -3.65 15.82
C GLU A 129 14.99 -3.46 14.49
N CYS A 130 14.39 -2.28 14.26
CA CYS A 130 13.86 -1.91 12.93
C CYS A 130 14.98 -1.77 11.89
N LEU A 131 16.13 -1.20 12.27
CA LEU A 131 17.29 -1.08 11.36
C LEU A 131 17.89 -2.46 11.04
N VAL A 132 17.92 -3.38 12.01
CA VAL A 132 18.28 -4.78 11.78
C VAL A 132 17.30 -5.45 10.82
N PHE A 133 15.99 -5.26 11.01
CA PHE A 133 14.97 -5.75 10.08
C PHE A 133 15.19 -5.21 8.66
N GLN A 134 15.42 -3.91 8.50
CA GLN A 134 15.71 -3.30 7.20
C GLN A 134 16.94 -3.92 6.55
N THR A 135 18.00 -4.16 7.31
CA THR A 135 19.23 -4.79 6.81
C THR A 135 18.96 -6.21 6.31
N LEU A 136 18.19 -7.02 7.05
CA LEU A 136 17.77 -8.35 6.61
C LEU A 136 16.90 -8.31 5.36
N ALA A 137 15.93 -7.39 5.31
CA ALA A 137 15.06 -7.22 4.16
C ALA A 137 15.83 -6.77 2.92
N ALA A 138 16.87 -5.94 3.09
CA ALA A 138 17.72 -5.41 2.03
C ALA A 138 18.70 -6.44 1.45
N ASP A 139 18.97 -7.54 2.15
CA ASP A 139 19.87 -8.59 1.67
C ASP A 139 19.26 -9.31 0.46
N ALA A 140 19.83 -9.10 -0.74
CA ALA A 140 19.37 -9.72 -1.97
C ALA A 140 19.60 -11.24 -2.04
N VAL A 141 20.46 -11.80 -1.18
CA VAL A 141 20.60 -13.25 -1.05
C VAL A 141 19.44 -13.82 -0.24
N LEU A 142 19.02 -13.12 0.82
CA LEU A 142 17.88 -13.52 1.64
C LEU A 142 16.55 -13.25 0.94
N VAL A 143 16.41 -12.07 0.32
CA VAL A 143 15.22 -11.59 -0.39
C VAL A 143 15.58 -11.26 -1.85
N PRO A 144 15.62 -12.26 -2.74
CA PRO A 144 16.00 -12.05 -4.14
C PRO A 144 15.02 -11.17 -4.91
N ASP A 145 13.72 -11.23 -4.60
CA ASP A 145 12.68 -10.42 -5.25
C ASP A 145 12.86 -8.94 -4.87
N ALA A 146 13.18 -8.12 -5.88
CA ALA A 146 13.51 -6.71 -5.69
C ALA A 146 12.32 -5.87 -5.23
N ASP A 147 11.10 -6.19 -5.67
CA ASP A 147 9.91 -5.46 -5.25
C ASP A 147 9.58 -5.79 -3.79
N VAL A 148 9.68 -7.07 -3.40
CA VAL A 148 9.46 -7.50 -2.00
C VAL A 148 10.45 -6.80 -1.08
N ARG A 149 11.73 -6.78 -1.47
CA ARG A 149 12.76 -6.04 -0.74
C ARG A 149 12.43 -4.56 -0.62
N SER A 150 12.08 -3.91 -1.72
CA SER A 150 11.74 -2.47 -1.74
C SER A 150 10.59 -2.14 -0.78
N VAL A 151 9.52 -2.93 -0.82
CA VAL A 151 8.35 -2.78 0.05
C VAL A 151 8.72 -2.94 1.53
N LEU A 152 9.38 -4.05 1.88
CA LEU A 152 9.73 -4.33 3.29
C LEU A 152 10.70 -3.30 3.87
N VAL A 153 11.67 -2.84 3.08
CA VAL A 153 12.62 -1.80 3.48
C VAL A 153 11.91 -0.45 3.66
N ARG A 154 11.05 -0.05 2.70
CA ARG A 154 10.25 1.18 2.80
C ARG A 154 9.42 1.18 4.07
N ASP A 155 8.71 0.09 4.33
CA ASP A 155 7.75 0.03 5.44
C ASP A 155 8.44 0.06 6.79
N ALA A 156 9.51 -0.73 6.95
CA ALA A 156 10.31 -0.70 8.16
C ALA A 156 11.02 0.65 8.36
N GLY A 157 11.37 1.35 7.28
CA GLY A 157 11.86 2.74 7.33
C GLY A 157 10.82 3.71 7.87
N VAL A 158 9.57 3.61 7.42
CA VAL A 158 8.47 4.45 7.93
C VAL A 158 8.12 4.12 9.38
N VAL A 159 8.18 2.85 9.79
CA VAL A 159 8.00 2.47 11.20
C VAL A 159 9.13 3.06 12.07
N ALA A 160 10.39 2.90 11.66
CA ALA A 160 11.54 3.48 12.36
C ALA A 160 11.44 5.00 12.52
N GLY A 161 11.12 5.73 11.44
CA GLY A 161 11.03 7.20 11.49
C GLY A 161 9.89 7.72 12.37
N ARG A 162 8.84 6.91 12.65
CA ARG A 162 7.78 7.26 13.60
C ARG A 162 8.22 7.12 15.06
N ILE A 163 9.20 6.26 15.33
CA ILE A 163 9.79 6.06 16.66
C ILE A 163 10.73 7.24 16.97
N GLU A 164 11.58 7.64 16.02
CA GLU A 164 12.49 8.80 16.19
C GLU A 164 11.78 10.14 16.41
N GLY A 165 10.56 10.29 15.90
CA GLY A 165 9.78 11.53 15.97
C GLY A 165 8.89 11.68 17.21
N ARG A 166 8.98 10.77 18.19
CA ARG A 166 8.25 10.82 19.47
C ARG A 166 9.11 11.34 20.60
#